data_AF-A0A7V5K4Y2-F1
#
_entry.id   AF-A0A7V5K4Y2-F1
#
_cell.length_a   1.000
_cell.length_b   1.000
_cell.length_c   1.000
_cell.angle_alpha   90.00
_cell.angle_beta   90.00
_cell.angle_gamma   90.00
#
_symmetry.space_group_name_H-M   'P 1'
#
loop_
_entity.id
_entity.type
_entity.pdbx_description
1 polymer ?
#
loop_
_entity_poly.entity_id
_entity_poly.type
_entity_poly.pdbx_seq_one_letter_code
_entity_poly.pdbx_strand_id
1 'polypeptide(L)'
;MEKKSNQNEQAPQEDRRGKPRRRIDKYQLFRASHVPSQGRVKPFLECLDKVVNHELYRFPLRLYLDTCAKCNNCAAQCHITCDDQSNPHWLPARRSDLLRKVYRKRYTLAGKLLGRLVGAEELTEDLVDEMYESFYRCTMCRRCALECPMGVDNSLITRIGRVCLSAAGMVPNNFRVSVESQLRGPTKNTSAIPERAFLDTIEFLNEEM
;
A
#
# COMPACT_ATOMS: atom_id res chain seq x y z
N MET A 1 19.70 33.88 19.01
CA MET A 1 19.19 32.49 19.18
C MET A 1 17.83 32.59 19.85
N GLU A 2 16.77 32.64 19.07
CA GLU A 2 15.39 32.57 19.59
C GLU A 2 14.66 31.44 18.87
N LYS A 3 14.15 30.52 19.69
CA LYS A 3 13.44 29.30 19.31
C LYS A 3 12.11 29.71 18.66
N LYS A 4 11.91 29.39 17.38
CA LYS A 4 10.57 29.43 16.78
C LYS A 4 9.76 28.26 17.34
N SER A 5 8.80 28.61 18.18
CA SER A 5 7.81 27.74 18.78
C SER A 5 6.89 27.14 17.72
N ASN A 6 6.63 25.85 17.87
CA ASN A 6 5.75 25.03 17.05
C ASN A 6 4.30 25.52 17.19
N GLN A 7 3.75 26.16 16.15
CA GLN A 7 2.34 26.49 16.08
C GLN A 7 1.60 25.38 15.34
N ASN A 8 1.17 24.31 16.04
CA ASN A 8 -0.08 23.60 15.73
C ASN A 8 -0.48 22.54 16.79
N GLU A 9 -0.67 22.96 18.04
CA GLU A 9 -1.34 22.14 19.05
C GLU A 9 -2.75 22.68 19.31
N GLN A 10 -3.71 22.31 18.45
CA GLN A 10 -5.13 22.43 18.79
C GLN A 10 -5.61 21.17 19.51
N ALA A 11 -6.39 21.35 20.57
CA ALA A 11 -6.93 20.28 21.42
C ALA A 11 -7.88 19.34 20.65
N PRO A 12 -7.96 18.04 21.01
CA PRO A 12 -8.82 17.08 20.31
C PRO A 12 -10.31 17.41 20.51
N GLN A 13 -11.07 17.55 19.42
CA GLN A 13 -12.53 17.73 19.46
C GLN A 13 -13.24 16.48 20.04
N GLU A 14 -14.29 16.66 20.83
CA GLU A 14 -15.07 15.56 21.41
C GLU A 14 -16.07 14.92 20.41
N ASP A 15 -16.44 13.65 20.62
CA ASP A 15 -17.51 12.98 19.87
C ASP A 15 -18.90 13.34 20.45
N ARG A 16 -19.98 12.92 19.77
CA ARG A 16 -21.37 13.20 20.21
C ARG A 16 -21.73 12.61 21.58
N ARG A 17 -20.83 11.84 22.20
CA ARG A 17 -20.98 11.20 23.52
C ARG A 17 -20.01 11.79 24.56
N GLY A 18 -19.40 12.95 24.27
CA GLY A 18 -18.48 13.64 25.18
C GLY A 18 -17.17 12.90 25.44
N LYS A 19 -16.81 11.93 24.58
CA LYS A 19 -15.50 11.29 24.65
C LYS A 19 -14.54 12.10 23.78
N PRO A 20 -13.30 12.38 24.22
CA PRO A 20 -12.30 12.97 23.33
C PRO A 20 -12.21 12.09 22.09
N ARG A 21 -12.44 12.66 20.89
CA ARG A 21 -12.17 11.89 19.68
C ARG A 21 -10.70 11.52 19.79
N ARG A 22 -10.41 10.22 19.81
CA ARG A 22 -9.04 9.76 19.54
C ARG A 22 -8.60 10.55 18.33
N ARG A 23 -7.41 11.14 18.36
CA ARG A 23 -6.78 11.72 17.18
C ARG A 23 -6.61 10.54 16.21
N ILE A 24 -7.68 10.24 15.47
CA ILE A 24 -7.66 9.33 14.35
C ILE A 24 -6.75 10.10 13.44
N ASP A 25 -5.49 9.67 13.41
CA ASP A 25 -4.58 10.13 12.38
C ASP A 25 -5.39 10.02 11.10
N LYS A 26 -5.52 11.09 10.32
CA LYS A 26 -6.28 11.07 9.06
C LYS A 26 -5.76 9.99 8.09
N TYR A 27 -4.63 9.38 8.46
CA TYR A 27 -3.95 8.24 7.88
C TYR A 27 -4.19 6.88 8.55
N GLN A 28 -5.13 6.74 9.50
CA GLN A 28 -5.46 5.48 10.18
C GLN A 28 -6.79 4.88 9.75
N LEU A 29 -7.50 5.51 8.81
CA LEU A 29 -8.86 5.13 8.38
C LEU A 29 -8.99 3.66 7.92
N PHE A 30 -7.88 2.97 7.60
CA PHE A 30 -7.86 1.58 7.17
C PHE A 30 -7.10 0.61 8.08
N ARG A 31 -6.52 1.07 9.20
CA ARG A 31 -5.80 0.17 10.11
C ARG A 31 -6.82 -0.58 10.95
N ALA A 32 -7.21 -1.72 10.42
CA ALA A 32 -8.11 -2.64 11.08
C ALA A 32 -7.47 -3.21 12.36
N SER A 33 -8.29 -3.53 13.35
CA SER A 33 -7.86 -4.02 14.67
C SER A 33 -7.01 -5.30 14.62
N HIS A 34 -7.10 -6.07 13.53
CA HIS A 34 -6.36 -7.31 13.34
C HIS A 34 -4.95 -7.12 12.77
N VAL A 35 -4.57 -5.90 12.37
CA VAL A 35 -3.24 -5.65 11.79
C VAL A 35 -2.20 -5.72 12.91
N PRO A 36 -1.21 -6.63 12.83
CA PRO A 36 -0.16 -6.75 13.86
C PRO A 36 0.62 -5.44 14.03
N SER A 37 1.14 -5.18 15.22
CA SER A 37 2.01 -4.02 15.50
C SER A 37 3.50 -4.36 15.39
N GLN A 38 3.88 -5.63 15.48
CA GLN A 38 5.27 -6.10 15.45
C GLN A 38 5.39 -7.43 14.71
N GLY A 39 6.62 -7.79 14.35
CA GLY A 39 6.93 -9.07 13.70
C GLY A 39 6.58 -9.10 12.22
N ARG A 40 6.39 -7.93 11.60
CA ARG A 40 5.91 -7.78 10.22
C ARG A 40 7.05 -7.74 9.22
N VAL A 41 8.22 -7.28 9.67
CA VAL A 41 9.42 -7.14 8.84
C VAL A 41 9.85 -8.47 8.23
N LYS A 42 9.94 -9.54 9.04
CA LYS A 42 10.38 -10.86 8.57
C LYS A 42 9.50 -11.42 7.44
N PRO A 43 8.18 -11.60 7.61
CA PRO A 43 7.32 -12.13 6.54
C PRO A 43 7.26 -11.23 5.31
N PHE A 44 7.35 -9.90 5.49
CA PHE A 44 7.45 -8.97 4.37
C PHE A 44 8.71 -9.23 3.53
N LEU A 45 9.87 -9.34 4.19
CA LEU A 45 11.15 -9.56 3.52
C LEU A 45 11.22 -10.94 2.87
N GLU A 46 10.71 -11.99 3.52
CA GLU A 46 10.61 -13.33 2.92
C GLU A 46 9.75 -13.33 1.65
N CYS A 47 8.65 -12.59 1.65
CA CYS A 47 7.83 -12.40 0.46
C CYS A 47 8.58 -11.62 -0.63
N LEU A 48 9.24 -10.51 -0.27
CA LEU A 48 10.00 -9.71 -1.23
C LEU A 48 11.17 -10.51 -1.84
N ASP A 49 11.85 -11.33 -1.05
CA ASP A 49 12.94 -12.21 -1.48
C ASP A 49 12.44 -13.20 -2.54
N LYS A 50 11.22 -13.75 -2.40
CA LYS A 50 10.59 -14.61 -3.41
C LYS A 50 10.28 -13.84 -4.70
N VAL A 51 9.64 -12.68 -4.60
CA VAL A 51 9.28 -11.86 -5.77
C VAL A 51 10.51 -11.44 -6.57
N VAL A 52 11.56 -10.99 -5.87
CA VAL A 52 12.78 -10.47 -6.50
C VAL A 52 13.65 -11.59 -7.10
N ASN A 53 13.57 -12.82 -6.59
CA ASN A 53 14.46 -13.92 -7.01
C ASN A 53 13.82 -15.04 -7.83
N HIS A 54 12.52 -15.30 -7.67
CA HIS A 54 11.89 -16.53 -8.16
C HIS A 54 10.58 -16.33 -8.93
N GLU A 55 10.03 -15.12 -8.97
CA GLU A 55 8.73 -14.87 -9.61
C GLU A 55 8.82 -14.17 -10.97
N LEU A 56 7.72 -14.28 -11.72
CA LEU A 56 7.49 -13.63 -13.01
C LEU A 56 7.76 -12.11 -12.98
N TYR A 57 7.56 -11.47 -11.83
CA TYR A 57 7.74 -10.03 -11.66
C TYR A 57 9.20 -9.59 -11.43
N ARG A 58 10.16 -10.53 -11.32
CA ARG A 58 11.57 -10.21 -11.05
C ARG A 58 12.13 -9.14 -11.99
N PHE A 59 12.03 -9.36 -13.30
CA PHE A 59 12.60 -8.46 -14.30
C PHE A 59 11.93 -7.07 -14.28
N PRO A 60 10.60 -6.94 -14.45
CA PRO A 60 9.96 -5.62 -14.46
C PRO A 60 10.12 -4.90 -13.12
N LEU A 61 10.04 -5.60 -11.98
CA LEU A 61 10.21 -4.97 -10.67
C LEU A 61 11.59 -4.36 -10.50
N ARG A 62 12.66 -5.11 -10.81
CA ARG A 62 14.04 -4.60 -10.71
C ARG A 62 14.25 -3.40 -11.62
N LEU A 63 13.83 -3.51 -12.88
CA LEU A 63 13.92 -2.41 -13.84
C LEU A 63 13.23 -1.15 -13.30
N TYR A 64 11.97 -1.25 -12.86
CA TYR A 64 11.24 -0.09 -12.35
C TYR A 64 11.84 0.52 -11.07
N LEU A 65 12.45 -0.31 -10.22
CA LEU A 65 13.13 0.15 -9.01
C LEU A 65 14.47 0.83 -9.33
N ASP A 66 15.15 0.45 -10.41
CA ASP A 66 16.45 1.01 -10.78
C ASP A 66 16.34 2.23 -11.73
N THR A 67 15.30 2.33 -12.56
CA THR A 67 15.22 3.34 -13.64
C THR A 67 14.63 4.69 -13.23
N CYS A 68 13.92 4.79 -12.11
CA CYS A 68 13.21 6.04 -11.75
C CYS A 68 14.17 7.24 -11.58
N ALA A 69 14.01 8.25 -12.44
CA ALA A 69 14.79 9.50 -12.43
C ALA A 69 14.25 10.59 -11.47
N LYS A 70 13.19 10.29 -10.70
CA LYS A 70 12.54 11.24 -9.76
C LYS A 70 12.08 12.57 -10.40
N CYS A 71 11.74 12.57 -11.70
CA CYS A 71 11.25 13.75 -12.42
C CYS A 71 9.83 14.21 -12.05
N ASN A 72 9.12 13.41 -11.24
CA ASN A 72 7.77 13.69 -10.77
C ASN A 72 6.65 13.82 -11.84
N ASN A 73 6.90 13.49 -13.11
CA ASN A 73 5.88 13.57 -14.17
C ASN A 73 4.61 12.77 -13.84
N CYS A 74 4.78 11.60 -13.21
CA CYS A 74 3.68 10.74 -12.76
C CYS A 74 2.73 11.39 -11.73
N ALA A 75 3.14 12.44 -11.03
CA ALA A 75 2.36 13.10 -10.00
C ALA A 75 1.20 13.93 -10.57
N ALA A 76 1.42 14.59 -11.72
CA ALA A 76 0.42 15.44 -12.37
C ALA A 76 -0.86 14.68 -12.79
N GLN A 77 -0.77 13.35 -12.91
CA GLN A 77 -1.84 12.49 -13.41
C GLN A 77 -2.37 11.53 -12.32
N CYS A 78 -1.87 11.63 -11.09
CA CYS A 78 -2.30 10.80 -9.98
C CYS A 78 -3.44 11.47 -9.21
N HIS A 79 -4.65 10.89 -9.24
CA HIS A 79 -5.80 11.41 -8.50
C HIS A 79 -5.51 11.71 -7.02
N ILE A 80 -4.74 10.85 -6.33
CA ILE A 80 -4.41 11.04 -4.91
C ILE A 80 -3.49 12.25 -4.69
N THR A 81 -2.58 12.50 -5.62
CA THR A 81 -1.74 13.71 -5.56
C THR A 81 -2.52 14.95 -5.97
N CYS A 82 -3.39 14.85 -6.98
CA CYS A 82 -4.23 15.96 -7.41
C CYS A 82 -5.19 16.43 -6.30
N ASP A 83 -5.69 15.49 -5.49
CA ASP A 83 -6.55 15.75 -4.33
C ASP A 83 -5.85 16.57 -3.23
N ASP A 84 -4.59 16.24 -2.91
CA ASP A 84 -3.78 16.96 -1.90
C ASP A 84 -2.35 17.18 -2.42
N GLN A 85 -2.19 18.22 -3.24
CA GLN A 85 -0.91 18.59 -3.86
C GLN A 85 0.12 19.10 -2.84
N SER A 86 -0.33 19.56 -1.67
CA SER A 86 0.52 20.09 -0.61
C SER A 86 1.33 18.99 0.09
N ASN A 87 0.91 17.73 -0.08
CA ASN A 87 1.42 16.63 0.69
C ASN A 87 2.31 15.71 -0.14
N PRO A 88 3.64 15.76 0.07
CA PRO A 88 4.58 14.97 -0.71
C PRO A 88 4.39 13.47 -0.49
N HIS A 89 3.74 13.03 0.60
CA HIS A 89 3.50 11.61 0.89
C HIS A 89 2.69 10.89 -0.19
N TRP A 90 1.90 11.62 -0.98
CA TRP A 90 1.03 11.04 -2.01
C TRP A 90 1.66 10.86 -3.36
N LEU A 91 2.84 11.45 -3.59
CA LEU A 91 3.54 11.37 -4.87
C LEU A 91 3.78 9.90 -5.26
N PRO A 92 3.45 9.47 -6.49
CA PRO A 92 3.66 8.09 -6.92
C PRO A 92 5.12 7.65 -6.84
N ALA A 93 6.05 8.54 -7.22
CA ALA A 93 7.48 8.26 -7.13
C ALA A 93 7.93 8.05 -5.68
N ARG A 94 7.45 8.88 -4.74
CA ARG A 94 7.75 8.75 -3.30
C ARG A 94 7.17 7.46 -2.72
N ARG A 95 5.94 7.10 -3.09
CA ARG A 95 5.31 5.82 -2.72
C ARG A 95 6.22 4.65 -3.13
N SER A 96 6.63 4.59 -4.39
CA SER A 96 7.54 3.55 -4.87
C SER A 96 8.93 3.61 -4.21
N ASP A 97 9.39 4.79 -3.81
CA ASP A 97 10.65 4.97 -3.10
C ASP A 97 10.68 4.24 -1.75
N LEU A 98 9.54 4.07 -1.08
CA LEU A 98 9.47 3.27 0.15
C LEU A 98 10.01 1.86 -0.06
N LEU A 99 9.59 1.18 -1.14
CA LEU A 99 10.09 -0.15 -1.48
C LEU A 99 11.51 -0.09 -2.07
N ARG A 100 11.82 0.96 -2.84
CA ARG A 100 13.13 1.17 -3.45
C ARG A 100 14.26 1.28 -2.41
N LYS A 101 14.02 1.94 -1.27
CA LYS A 101 14.97 2.02 -0.15
C LYS A 101 15.40 0.63 0.34
N VAL A 102 14.42 -0.23 0.60
CA VAL A 102 14.60 -1.59 1.09
C VAL A 102 15.25 -2.46 0.03
N TYR A 103 14.78 -2.35 -1.22
CA TYR A 103 15.36 -3.06 -2.35
C TYR A 103 16.85 -2.73 -2.53
N ARG A 104 17.22 -1.45 -2.53
CA ARG A 104 18.61 -1.02 -2.67
C ARG A 104 19.47 -1.60 -1.57
N LYS A 105 19.02 -1.50 -0.31
CA LYS A 105 19.77 -1.99 0.85
C LYS A 105 20.04 -3.50 0.75
N ARG A 106 19.07 -4.27 0.28
CA ARG A 106 19.11 -5.74 0.32
C ARG A 106 19.69 -6.39 -0.93
N TYR A 107 19.49 -5.81 -2.11
CA TYR A 107 19.81 -6.48 -3.38
C TYR A 107 20.86 -5.78 -4.25
N THR A 108 21.25 -4.54 -3.95
CA THR A 108 22.26 -3.81 -4.74
C THR A 108 23.59 -3.71 -3.99
N LEU A 109 24.71 -3.81 -4.71
CA LEU A 109 26.04 -3.65 -4.11
C LEU A 109 26.23 -2.24 -3.54
N ALA A 110 25.84 -1.22 -4.31
CA ALA A 110 25.91 0.18 -3.90
C ALA A 110 25.08 0.43 -2.63
N GLY A 111 23.87 -0.10 -2.52
CA GLY A 111 23.03 0.06 -1.33
C GLY A 111 23.58 -0.67 -0.10
N LYS A 112 24.26 -1.81 -0.28
CA LYS A 112 24.93 -2.52 0.83
C LYS A 112 26.12 -1.74 1.38
N LEU A 113 26.95 -1.17 0.50
CA LEU A 113 28.19 -0.47 0.86
C LEU A 113 27.95 0.99 1.28
N LEU A 114 27.18 1.75 0.50
CA LEU A 114 26.99 3.19 0.69
C LEU A 114 25.77 3.53 1.57
N GLY A 115 24.87 2.56 1.78
CA GLY A 115 23.73 2.70 2.67
C GLY A 115 22.88 3.94 2.38
N ARG A 116 22.71 4.80 3.39
CA ARG A 116 21.87 6.00 3.31
C ARG A 116 22.32 7.00 2.24
N LEU A 117 23.60 7.03 1.86
CA LEU A 117 24.11 7.94 0.83
C LEU A 117 23.45 7.73 -0.54
N VAL A 118 23.03 6.49 -0.84
CA VAL A 118 22.29 6.14 -2.07
C VAL A 118 20.79 5.95 -1.81
N GLY A 119 20.30 6.42 -0.66
CA GLY A 119 18.92 6.27 -0.23
C GLY A 119 18.53 4.82 0.04
N ALA A 120 19.48 3.98 0.48
CA ALA A 120 19.21 2.62 0.94
C ALA A 120 18.96 2.61 2.45
N GLU A 121 17.87 1.98 2.89
CA GLU A 121 17.48 1.89 4.29
C GLU A 121 16.99 0.48 4.60
N GLU A 122 17.22 0.01 5.84
CA GLU A 122 16.66 -1.24 6.33
C GLU A 122 15.14 -1.12 6.49
N LEU A 123 14.43 -2.24 6.30
CA LEU A 123 13.00 -2.29 6.56
C LEU A 123 12.76 -2.29 8.09
N THR A 124 12.05 -1.29 8.57
CA THR A 124 11.62 -1.17 9.98
C THR A 124 10.11 -1.31 10.09
N GLU A 125 9.61 -1.56 11.30
CA GLU A 125 8.17 -1.62 11.58
C GLU A 125 7.46 -0.29 11.23
N ASP A 126 8.12 0.85 11.45
CA ASP A 126 7.61 2.17 11.07
C ASP A 126 7.55 2.36 9.54
N LEU A 127 8.58 1.88 8.82
CA LEU A 127 8.59 1.94 7.36
C LEU A 127 7.51 1.04 6.76
N VAL A 128 7.25 -0.12 7.38
CA VAL A 128 6.14 -1.00 7.03
C VAL A 128 4.79 -0.30 7.25
N ASP A 129 4.63 0.46 8.34
CA ASP A 129 3.43 1.26 8.59
C ASP A 129 3.25 2.37 7.55
N GLU A 130 4.32 3.06 7.15
CA GLU A 130 4.26 4.05 6.07
C GLU A 130 3.92 3.40 4.72
N MET A 131 4.47 2.22 4.44
CA MET A 131 4.12 1.43 3.25
C MET A 131 2.65 1.05 3.26
N TYR A 132 2.11 0.57 4.39
CA TYR A 132 0.70 0.20 4.50
C TYR A 132 -0.21 1.36 4.10
N GLU A 133 0.01 2.53 4.71
CA GLU A 133 -0.81 3.69 4.43
C GLU A 133 -0.66 4.18 2.98
N SER A 134 0.58 4.33 2.51
CA SER A 134 0.84 4.86 1.18
C SER A 134 0.36 3.89 0.09
N PHE A 135 0.59 2.59 0.26
CA PHE A 135 0.24 1.58 -0.73
C PHE A 135 -1.26 1.38 -0.81
N TYR A 136 -2.00 1.32 0.30
CA TYR A 136 -3.45 1.10 0.25
C TYR A 136 -4.25 2.34 -0.18
N ARG A 137 -3.68 3.55 -0.10
CA ARG A 137 -4.25 4.75 -0.75
C ARG A 137 -4.21 4.76 -2.27
N CYS A 138 -3.32 3.98 -2.89
CA CYS A 138 -3.26 3.92 -4.35
C CYS A 138 -4.54 3.30 -4.93
N THR A 139 -5.18 3.95 -5.90
CA THR A 139 -6.38 3.36 -6.56
C THR A 139 -6.03 2.32 -7.62
N MET A 140 -4.74 2.07 -7.87
CA MET A 140 -4.25 1.13 -8.88
C MET A 140 -4.72 1.46 -10.32
N CYS A 141 -5.04 2.73 -10.59
CA CYS A 141 -5.50 3.20 -11.90
C CYS A 141 -4.41 3.23 -12.99
N ARG A 142 -3.15 2.98 -12.64
CA ARG A 142 -1.99 2.89 -13.56
C ARG A 142 -1.69 4.13 -14.44
N ARG A 143 -2.36 5.27 -14.27
CA ARG A 143 -2.03 6.53 -14.97
C ARG A 143 -0.55 6.92 -14.82
N CYS A 144 0.02 6.68 -13.64
CA CYS A 144 1.42 6.91 -13.36
C CYS A 144 2.40 6.08 -14.22
N ALA A 145 1.96 4.95 -14.78
CA ALA A 145 2.75 4.12 -15.68
C ALA A 145 2.65 4.61 -17.13
N LEU A 146 1.44 4.99 -17.56
CA LEU A 146 1.19 5.54 -18.90
C LEU A 146 2.02 6.81 -19.16
N GLU A 147 2.18 7.63 -18.13
CA GLU A 147 2.75 8.98 -18.22
C GLU A 147 4.24 9.02 -17.88
N CYS A 148 4.83 7.88 -17.51
CA CYS A 148 6.23 7.87 -17.12
C CYS A 148 7.12 7.87 -18.38
N PRO A 149 7.96 8.90 -18.61
CA PRO A 149 8.88 8.91 -19.75
C PRO A 149 9.94 7.79 -19.66
N MET A 150 10.16 7.28 -18.45
CA MET A 150 11.10 6.18 -18.19
C MET A 150 10.43 4.79 -18.25
N GLY A 151 9.12 4.72 -18.53
CA GLY A 151 8.36 3.47 -18.52
C GLY A 151 8.18 2.82 -17.14
N VAL A 152 8.38 3.57 -16.05
CA VAL A 152 8.27 3.05 -14.66
C VAL A 152 6.81 2.89 -14.26
N ASP A 153 6.43 1.66 -13.92
CA ASP A 153 5.10 1.37 -13.40
C ASP A 153 5.05 1.41 -11.87
N ASN A 154 4.73 2.58 -11.33
CA ASN A 154 4.56 2.77 -9.88
C ASN A 154 3.39 1.94 -9.31
N SER A 155 2.39 1.60 -10.13
CA SER A 155 1.25 0.78 -9.68
C SER A 155 1.66 -0.68 -9.52
N LEU A 156 2.54 -1.22 -10.36
CA LEU A 156 3.09 -2.56 -10.17
C LEU A 156 3.96 -2.64 -8.92
N ILE A 157 4.85 -1.66 -8.71
CA ILE A 157 5.65 -1.58 -7.47
C ILE A 157 4.74 -1.59 -6.24
N THR A 158 3.68 -0.77 -6.27
CA THR A 158 2.68 -0.72 -5.19
C THR A 158 1.94 -2.05 -5.02
N ARG A 159 1.60 -2.73 -6.13
CA ARG A 159 0.96 -4.07 -6.10
C ARG A 159 1.83 -5.08 -5.37
N ILE A 160 3.11 -5.17 -5.73
CA ILE A 160 4.06 -6.06 -5.07
C ILE A 160 4.22 -5.69 -3.60
N GLY A 161 4.27 -4.40 -3.28
CA GLY A 161 4.25 -3.92 -1.91
C GLY A 161 3.04 -4.42 -1.12
N ARG A 162 1.83 -4.37 -1.70
CA ARG A 162 0.61 -4.93 -1.08
C ARG A 162 0.66 -6.44 -0.91
N VAL A 163 1.25 -7.19 -1.84
CA VAL A 163 1.46 -8.64 -1.70
C VAL A 163 2.36 -8.93 -0.50
N CYS A 164 3.47 -8.19 -0.35
CA CYS A 164 4.39 -8.34 0.78
C CYS A 164 3.72 -7.93 2.11
N LEU A 165 2.92 -6.85 2.12
CA LEU A 165 2.11 -6.46 3.28
C LEU A 165 1.09 -7.55 3.65
N SER A 166 0.44 -8.16 2.65
CA SER A 166 -0.50 -9.25 2.88
C SER A 166 0.19 -10.47 3.50
N ALA A 167 1.40 -10.82 3.05
CA ALA A 167 2.21 -11.87 3.65
C ALA A 167 2.58 -11.55 5.11
N ALA A 168 2.75 -10.27 5.44
CA ALA A 168 2.96 -9.77 6.80
C ALA A 168 1.67 -9.61 7.62
N GLY A 169 0.52 -10.11 7.15
CA GLY A 169 -0.76 -10.02 7.84
C GLY A 169 -1.40 -8.64 7.81
N MET A 170 -0.90 -7.73 6.98
CA MET A 170 -1.37 -6.35 6.88
C MET A 170 -2.29 -6.16 5.67
N VAL A 171 -3.55 -6.53 5.87
CA VAL A 171 -4.61 -6.36 4.86
C VAL A 171 -5.76 -5.55 5.46
N PRO A 172 -6.26 -4.50 4.78
CA PRO A 172 -7.48 -3.80 5.16
C PRO A 172 -8.67 -4.74 5.34
N ASN A 173 -9.51 -4.46 6.34
CA ASN A 173 -10.65 -5.30 6.72
C ASN A 173 -11.60 -5.57 5.55
N ASN A 174 -11.92 -4.55 4.76
CA ASN A 174 -12.83 -4.65 3.63
C ASN A 174 -12.34 -5.66 2.56
N PHE A 175 -11.03 -5.80 2.37
CA PHE A 175 -10.48 -6.83 1.48
C PHE A 175 -10.46 -8.19 2.17
N ARG A 176 -10.05 -8.25 3.43
CA ARG A 176 -9.94 -9.51 4.18
C ARG A 176 -11.28 -10.23 4.29
N VAL A 177 -12.36 -9.52 4.63
CA VAL A 177 -13.69 -10.12 4.84
C VAL A 177 -14.18 -10.89 3.62
N SER A 178 -14.00 -10.30 2.43
CA SER A 178 -14.39 -10.92 1.16
C SER A 178 -13.63 -12.23 0.90
N VAL A 179 -12.31 -12.22 1.12
CA VAL A 179 -11.46 -13.40 0.93
C VAL A 179 -11.76 -14.48 1.98
N GLU A 180 -11.96 -14.10 3.24
CA GLU A 180 -12.34 -15.02 4.31
C GLU A 180 -13.71 -15.67 4.03
N SER A 181 -14.68 -14.92 3.52
CA SER A 181 -15.99 -15.45 3.11
C SER A 181 -15.86 -16.51 2.00
N GLN A 182 -14.99 -16.28 1.02
CA GLN A 182 -14.73 -17.26 -0.05
C GLN A 182 -14.04 -18.53 0.48
N LEU A 183 -12.95 -18.37 1.24
CA LEU A 183 -12.11 -19.50 1.64
C LEU A 183 -12.72 -20.30 2.80
N ARG A 184 -13.26 -19.60 3.80
CA ARG A 184 -13.68 -20.17 5.09
C ARG A 184 -15.17 -19.98 5.38
N GLY A 185 -15.83 -19.02 4.72
CA GLY A 185 -17.25 -18.76 4.90
C GLY A 185 -18.13 -19.96 4.51
N PRO A 186 -19.36 -20.04 5.06
CA PRO A 186 -20.26 -21.17 4.87
C PRO A 186 -20.68 -21.36 3.41
N THR A 187 -20.87 -20.26 2.69
CA THR A 187 -21.34 -20.23 1.30
C THR A 187 -20.20 -20.20 0.27
N LYS A 188 -18.94 -20.12 0.73
CA LYS A 188 -17.73 -20.19 -0.10
C LYS A 188 -17.68 -19.19 -1.28
N ASN A 189 -18.32 -18.04 -1.14
CA ASN A 189 -18.27 -16.96 -2.12
C ASN A 189 -18.14 -15.57 -1.48
N THR A 190 -17.78 -14.57 -2.30
CA THR A 190 -17.46 -13.21 -1.88
C THR A 190 -18.61 -12.51 -1.17
N SER A 191 -19.83 -12.69 -1.69
CA SER A 191 -21.03 -11.96 -1.28
C SER A 191 -21.86 -12.73 -0.25
N ALA A 192 -21.32 -13.86 0.22
CA ALA A 192 -22.00 -14.81 1.08
C ALA A 192 -23.38 -15.30 0.56
N ILE A 193 -23.57 -15.33 -0.77
CA ILE A 193 -24.85 -15.71 -1.40
C ILE A 193 -25.11 -17.21 -1.16
N PRO A 194 -26.25 -17.60 -0.56
CA PRO A 194 -26.61 -19.01 -0.45
C PRO A 194 -26.86 -19.64 -1.83
N GLU A 195 -26.54 -20.93 -1.98
CA GLU A 195 -26.75 -21.68 -3.23
C GLU A 195 -28.17 -21.52 -3.79
N ARG A 196 -29.18 -21.62 -2.93
CA ARG A 196 -30.59 -21.46 -3.33
C ARG A 196 -30.88 -20.09 -3.96
N ALA A 197 -30.32 -19.02 -3.39
CA ALA A 197 -30.51 -17.67 -3.92
C ALA A 197 -29.79 -17.48 -5.27
N PHE A 198 -28.65 -18.16 -5.45
CA PHE A 198 -27.96 -18.17 -6.74
C PHE A 198 -28.75 -18.92 -7.82
N LEU A 199 -29.33 -20.08 -7.50
CA LEU A 199 -30.17 -20.85 -8.42
C LEU A 199 -31.45 -20.08 -8.80
N ASP A 200 -32.10 -19.46 -7.82
CA ASP A 200 -33.28 -18.59 -8.03
C ASP A 200 -32.96 -17.42 -8.98
N THR A 201 -31.78 -16.80 -8.83
CA THR A 201 -31.31 -15.76 -9.75
C THR A 201 -31.13 -16.29 -11.18
N ILE A 202 -30.63 -17.53 -11.34
CA ILE A 202 -30.47 -18.14 -12.67
C ILE A 202 -31.83 -18.45 -13.30
N GLU A 203 -32.77 -18.98 -12.53
CA GLU A 203 -34.13 -19.30 -13.00
C GLU A 203 -34.84 -18.03 -13.49
N PHE A 204 -34.83 -16.98 -12.67
CA PHE A 204 -35.34 -15.66 -13.05
C PHE A 204 -34.72 -15.13 -14.36
N LEU A 205 -33.38 -15.17 -14.48
CA LEU A 205 -32.70 -14.71 -15.69
C LEU A 205 -33.03 -15.54 -16.94
N ASN A 206 -33.39 -16.82 -16.78
CA ASN A 206 -33.77 -17.69 -17.89
C ASN A 206 -35.25 -17.51 -18.31
N GLU A 207 -36.10 -17.03 -17.40
CA GLU A 207 -37.51 -16.75 -17.68
C GLU A 207 -37.72 -15.34 -18.26
N GLU A 208 -36.95 -14.35 -17.81
CA GLU A 208 -37.17 -12.93 -18.17
C GLU A 208 -36.22 -12.34 -19.22
N MET A 209 -35.15 -13.05 -19.62
CA MET A 209 -34.23 -12.64 -20.71
C MET A 209 -34.33 -13.53 -21.94
#